data_AF-A0A4U0V2D2-F1
#
_entry.id   AF-A0A4U0V2D2-F1
#
_cell.length_a   1.000
_cell.length_b   1.000
_cell.length_c   1.000
_cell.angle_alpha   90.00
_cell.angle_beta   90.00
_cell.angle_gamma   90.00
#
_symmetry.space_group_name_H-M   'P 1'
#
loop_
_entity.id
_entity.type
_entity.pdbx_description
1 polymer ?
#
loop_
_entity_poly.entity_id
_entity_poly.type
_entity_poly.pdbx_seq_one_letter_code
_entity_poly.pdbx_strand_id
1 'polypeptide(L)'
;MSTPKCPSPLSKIWQRPMVFSLTLFGKKRIFISSQKLMEEICDEKRFGKLVSAALGELRNGIHDGLFTAQNDEENWGLAHRILVPAFGPLNITGMFDDMKDVQLILQWRAAFMAPFYRADDAQFFSDIEYMRTLSQEIIDKRIQHPEDTKDLLNAMLYGKDPRTGKSLSQGTIIDNLITFLIAGHET
;
A
#
# COMPACT_ATOMS: atom_id res chain seq x y z
N MET A 1 -45.11 38.08 15.16
CA MET A 1 -45.19 36.75 14.51
C MET A 1 -43.97 36.57 13.63
N SER A 2 -42.94 35.90 14.15
CA SER A 2 -41.73 35.55 13.40
C SER A 2 -41.96 34.21 12.70
N THR A 3 -41.81 34.18 11.37
CA THR A 3 -41.90 32.95 10.57
C THR A 3 -40.78 31.97 10.96
N PRO A 4 -41.05 30.65 11.02
CA PRO A 4 -40.00 29.68 11.30
C PRO A 4 -39.10 29.56 10.07
N LYS A 5 -37.81 29.87 10.23
CA LYS A 5 -36.80 29.60 9.20
C LYS A 5 -36.71 28.09 8.99
N CYS A 6 -37.07 27.63 7.79
CA CYS A 6 -36.82 26.26 7.36
C CYS A 6 -35.30 26.00 7.39
N PRO A 7 -34.79 24.96 8.08
CA PRO A 7 -33.36 24.71 8.15
C PRO A 7 -32.83 24.36 6.76
N SER A 8 -31.79 25.06 6.31
CA SER A 8 -31.18 24.81 5.01
C SER A 8 -30.64 23.37 4.94
N PRO A 9 -30.65 22.69 3.78
CA PRO A 9 -30.14 21.32 3.64
C PRO A 9 -28.69 21.13 4.13
N LEU A 10 -27.91 22.22 4.13
CA LEU A 10 -26.52 22.27 4.57
C LEU A 10 -26.37 22.20 6.11
N SER A 11 -27.40 22.52 6.89
CA SER A 11 -27.37 22.44 8.36
C SER A 11 -27.27 20.99 8.89
N LYS A 12 -27.68 20.00 8.09
CA LYS A 12 -27.56 18.57 8.41
C LYS A 12 -26.16 18.00 8.11
N ILE A 13 -25.34 18.69 7.32
CA ILE A 13 -23.98 18.24 6.96
C ILE A 13 -23.04 18.26 8.19
N TRP A 14 -23.32 19.15 9.15
CA TRP A 14 -22.53 19.30 10.38
C TRP A 14 -22.99 18.41 11.54
N GLN A 15 -24.12 17.71 11.41
CA GLN A 15 -24.62 16.73 12.37
C GLN A 15 -24.28 15.31 11.92
N ARG A 16 -23.02 15.06 11.55
CA ARG A 16 -22.59 13.70 11.20
C ARG A 16 -22.55 12.84 12.46
N PRO A 17 -23.30 11.73 12.52
CA PRO A 17 -23.20 10.80 13.63
C PRO A 17 -21.79 10.19 13.66
N MET A 18 -21.32 9.85 14.86
CA MET A 18 -19.97 9.29 15.09
C MET A 18 -19.71 7.97 14.34
N VAL A 19 -20.78 7.27 13.97
CA VAL A 19 -20.80 6.13 13.04
C VAL A 19 -21.94 6.33 12.05
N PHE A 20 -21.67 6.14 10.77
CA PHE A 20 -22.70 6.05 9.74
C PHE A 20 -22.35 4.98 8.71
N SER A 21 -23.37 4.47 8.01
CA SER A 21 -23.16 3.57 6.88
C SER A 21 -23.63 4.19 5.58
N LEU A 22 -22.88 3.96 4.51
CA LEU A 22 -23.25 4.32 3.16
C LEU A 22 -23.31 3.04 2.32
N THR A 23 -24.42 2.81 1.62
CA THR A 23 -24.56 1.70 0.68
C THR A 23 -24.35 2.23 -0.73
N LEU A 24 -23.26 1.83 -1.37
CA LEU A 24 -22.95 2.15 -2.76
C LEU A 24 -22.87 0.85 -3.55
N PHE A 25 -23.57 0.77 -4.69
CA PHE A 25 -23.57 -0.41 -5.56
C PHE A 25 -23.86 -1.73 -4.81
N GLY A 26 -24.82 -1.70 -3.88
CA GLY A 26 -25.19 -2.87 -3.06
C GLY A 26 -24.19 -3.25 -1.96
N LYS A 27 -23.02 -2.60 -1.89
CA LYS A 27 -22.02 -2.82 -0.84
C LYS A 27 -22.17 -1.78 0.26
N LYS A 28 -22.42 -2.23 1.49
CA LYS A 28 -22.47 -1.37 2.68
C LYS A 28 -21.06 -1.07 3.16
N ARG A 29 -20.70 0.20 3.28
CA ARG A 29 -19.48 0.67 3.95
C ARG A 29 -19.83 1.40 5.23
N ILE A 30 -19.05 1.19 6.28
CA ILE A 30 -19.22 1.82 7.59
C ILE A 30 -18.10 2.85 7.76
N PHE A 31 -18.48 4.06 8.14
CA PHE A 31 -17.58 5.18 8.37
C PHE A 31 -17.64 5.57 9.84
N ILE A 32 -16.48 5.88 10.38
CA ILE A 32 -16.30 6.22 11.79
C ILE A 32 -15.51 7.51 11.85
N SER A 33 -16.05 8.48 12.58
CA SER A 33 -15.53 9.84 12.68
C SER A 33 -15.26 10.26 14.13
N SER A 34 -15.25 9.31 15.07
CA SER A 34 -14.95 9.55 16.48
C SER A 34 -13.65 8.87 16.86
N GLN A 35 -12.78 9.62 17.55
CA GLN A 35 -11.50 9.13 18.05
C GLN A 35 -11.68 7.94 19.02
N LYS A 36 -12.66 8.01 19.93
CA LYS A 36 -12.96 6.93 20.88
C LYS A 36 -13.30 5.61 20.17
N LEU A 37 -14.03 5.68 19.06
CA LEU A 37 -14.38 4.50 18.29
C LEU A 37 -13.21 4.01 17.42
N MET A 38 -12.34 4.92 16.99
CA MET A 38 -11.10 4.54 16.33
C MET A 38 -10.19 3.76 17.29
N GLU A 39 -10.06 4.20 18.55
CA GLU A 39 -9.32 3.46 19.58
C GLU A 39 -9.85 2.03 19.76
N GLU A 40 -11.17 1.84 19.79
CA GLU A 40 -11.76 0.51 19.88
C GLU A 40 -11.49 -0.38 18.67
N ILE A 41 -11.38 0.20 17.47
CA ILE A 41 -11.17 -0.54 16.22
C ILE A 41 -9.70 -0.84 15.95
N CYS A 42 -8.80 -0.07 16.56
CA CYS A 42 -7.38 -0.40 16.57
C CYS A 42 -7.03 -1.55 17.53
N ASP A 43 -8.00 -2.18 18.22
CA ASP A 43 -7.77 -3.43 18.94
C ASP A 43 -7.61 -4.61 17.97
N GLU A 44 -6.36 -4.98 17.72
CA GLU A 44 -5.95 -6.07 16.81
C GLU A 44 -6.49 -7.45 17.22
N LYS A 45 -6.94 -7.63 18.47
CA LYS A 45 -7.59 -8.89 18.89
C LYS A 45 -9.02 -9.03 18.37
N ARG A 46 -9.65 -7.90 18.03
CA ARG A 46 -11.04 -7.81 17.58
C ARG A 46 -11.16 -7.47 16.10
N PHE A 47 -10.22 -6.69 15.57
CA PHE A 47 -10.26 -6.17 14.21
C PHE A 47 -8.93 -6.38 13.50
N GLY A 48 -8.99 -6.72 12.23
CA GLY A 48 -7.82 -6.81 11.35
C GLY A 48 -7.95 -5.88 10.17
N LYS A 49 -6.83 -5.65 9.48
CA LYS A 49 -6.84 -4.94 8.20
C LYS A 49 -7.72 -5.67 7.19
N LEU A 50 -8.56 -4.92 6.50
CA LEU A 50 -9.37 -5.45 5.40
C LEU A 50 -8.74 -5.06 4.06
N VAL A 51 -8.22 -6.05 3.33
CA VAL A 51 -7.78 -5.87 1.93
C VAL A 51 -9.02 -5.94 1.04
N SER A 52 -9.55 -4.78 0.65
CA SER A 52 -10.74 -4.69 -0.20
C SER A 52 -10.68 -3.50 -1.16
N ALA A 53 -11.58 -3.47 -2.14
CA ALA A 53 -11.66 -2.40 -3.13
C ALA A 53 -10.32 -2.26 -3.88
N ALA A 54 -9.76 -1.06 -3.97
CA ALA A 54 -8.50 -0.78 -4.65
C ALA A 54 -7.37 -1.72 -4.23
N LEU A 55 -7.21 -2.02 -2.93
CA LEU A 55 -6.19 -2.96 -2.47
C LEU A 55 -6.48 -4.42 -2.88
N GLY A 56 -7.76 -4.78 -3.02
CA GLY A 56 -8.15 -6.10 -3.52
C GLY A 56 -7.84 -6.28 -5.01
N GLU A 57 -8.08 -5.24 -5.82
CA GLU A 57 -7.71 -5.26 -7.25
C GLU A 57 -6.19 -5.25 -7.42
N LEU A 58 -5.49 -4.41 -6.65
CA LEU A 58 -4.04 -4.30 -6.69
C LEU A 58 -3.36 -5.63 -6.32
N ARG A 59 -3.93 -6.38 -5.36
CA ARG A 59 -3.47 -7.73 -4.99
C ARG A 59 -3.40 -8.71 -6.17
N ASN A 60 -4.19 -8.52 -7.24
CA ASN A 60 -4.09 -9.37 -8.43
C ASN A 60 -2.73 -9.23 -9.14
N GLY A 61 -2.06 -8.08 -9.00
CA GLY A 61 -0.76 -7.81 -9.64
C GLY A 61 0.44 -7.85 -8.70
N ILE A 62 0.27 -7.53 -7.40
CA ILE A 62 1.37 -7.47 -6.41
C ILE A 62 1.25 -8.51 -5.29
N HIS A 63 0.31 -9.44 -5.43
CA HIS A 63 0.13 -10.58 -4.53
C HIS A 63 0.14 -10.20 -3.04
N ASP A 64 1.01 -10.84 -2.25
CA ASP A 64 1.12 -10.70 -0.80
C ASP A 64 2.22 -9.72 -0.36
N GLY A 65 2.48 -8.68 -1.16
CA GLY A 65 3.25 -7.51 -0.74
C GLY A 65 2.68 -6.84 0.52
N LEU A 66 3.49 -6.06 1.24
CA LEU A 66 3.18 -5.54 2.57
C LEU A 66 1.83 -4.79 2.66
N PHE A 67 1.38 -4.12 1.59
CA PHE A 67 0.10 -3.41 1.56
C PHE A 67 -1.10 -4.27 1.09
N THR A 68 -0.89 -5.43 0.49
CA THR A 68 -1.96 -6.29 -0.04
C THR A 68 -2.03 -7.64 0.64
N ALA A 69 -1.06 -8.00 1.48
CA ALA A 69 -1.09 -9.22 2.28
C ALA A 69 -2.27 -9.23 3.28
N GLN A 70 -2.84 -10.41 3.51
CA GLN A 70 -3.85 -10.66 4.54
C GLN A 70 -3.17 -10.82 5.91
N ASN A 71 -3.93 -10.63 7.00
CA ASN A 71 -3.38 -10.61 8.36
C ASN A 71 -2.78 -11.96 8.81
N ASP A 72 -3.20 -13.07 8.22
CA ASP A 72 -2.81 -14.43 8.54
C ASP A 72 -1.68 -14.99 7.66
N GLU A 73 -1.20 -14.23 6.67
CA GLU A 73 -0.16 -14.68 5.77
C GLU A 73 1.23 -14.62 6.42
N GLU A 74 1.97 -15.74 6.38
CA GLU A 74 3.33 -15.82 6.95
C GLU A 74 4.27 -14.80 6.30
N ASN A 75 4.12 -14.56 4.99
CA ASN A 75 4.91 -13.61 4.22
C ASN A 75 4.72 -12.17 4.69
N TRP A 76 3.52 -11.78 5.15
CA TRP A 76 3.31 -10.47 5.77
C TRP A 76 4.15 -10.33 7.03
N GLY A 77 4.09 -11.32 7.93
CA GLY A 77 4.85 -11.31 9.17
C GLY A 77 6.36 -11.29 8.93
N LEU A 78 6.82 -12.03 7.93
CA LEU A 78 8.22 -12.07 7.49
C LEU A 78 8.68 -10.70 6.98
N ALA A 79 7.97 -10.14 5.99
CA ALA A 79 8.26 -8.84 5.39
C ALA A 79 8.18 -7.71 6.43
N HIS A 80 7.17 -7.72 7.30
CA HIS A 80 7.02 -6.71 8.35
C HIS A 80 8.23 -6.70 9.29
N ARG A 81 8.68 -7.86 9.78
CA ARG A 81 9.82 -7.93 10.72
C ARG A 81 11.16 -7.58 10.07
N ILE A 82 11.32 -7.83 8.78
CA ILE A 82 12.55 -7.52 8.04
C ILE A 82 12.58 -6.04 7.63
N LEU A 83 11.47 -5.50 7.13
CA LEU A 83 11.44 -4.20 6.45
C LEU A 83 11.09 -3.03 7.37
N VAL A 84 10.27 -3.24 8.41
CA VAL A 84 9.87 -2.13 9.30
C VAL A 84 11.05 -1.44 9.99
N PRO A 85 12.08 -2.16 10.49
CA PRO A 85 13.29 -1.52 11.00
C PRO A 85 14.04 -0.66 9.97
N ALA A 86 13.85 -0.93 8.68
CA ALA A 86 14.44 -0.20 7.58
C ALA A 86 13.61 1.02 7.13
N PHE A 87 12.38 1.24 7.63
CA PHE A 87 11.57 2.43 7.32
C PHE A 87 11.95 3.71 8.08
N GLY A 88 13.18 3.78 8.62
CA GLY A 88 13.69 5.03 9.20
C GLY A 88 13.80 6.14 8.13
N PRO A 89 13.59 7.43 8.48
CA PRO A 89 13.62 8.54 7.52
C PRO A 89 14.88 8.63 6.65
N LEU A 90 16.01 8.14 7.17
CA LEU A 90 17.32 8.15 6.50
C LEU A 90 17.55 6.94 5.57
N ASN A 91 16.78 5.86 5.74
CA ASN A 91 17.02 4.58 5.06
C ASN A 91 16.17 4.40 3.79
N ILE A 92 15.08 5.17 3.65
CA ILE A 92 14.23 5.15 2.45
C ILE A 92 14.86 6.02 1.34
N THR A 93 15.65 7.04 1.70
CA THR A 93 16.26 7.98 0.74
C THR A 93 17.28 7.34 -0.20
N GLY A 94 18.06 6.38 0.30
CA GLY A 94 19.06 5.65 -0.51
C GLY A 94 18.43 4.74 -1.57
N MET A 95 17.24 4.19 -1.30
CA MET A 95 16.50 3.38 -2.27
C MET A 95 16.01 4.23 -3.46
N PHE A 96 15.67 5.50 -3.23
CA PHE A 96 15.16 6.37 -4.28
C PHE A 96 16.20 6.72 -5.34
N ASP A 97 17.51 6.67 -5.07
CA ASP A 97 18.51 6.95 -6.10
C ASP A 97 18.52 5.87 -7.19
N ASP A 98 18.38 4.60 -6.82
CA ASP A 98 18.18 3.51 -7.80
C ASP A 98 16.80 3.56 -8.49
N MET A 99 15.80 4.17 -7.83
CA MET A 99 14.45 4.30 -8.38
C MET A 99 14.26 5.58 -9.22
N LYS A 100 15.09 6.61 -9.11
CA LYS A 100 14.90 7.92 -9.78
C LYS A 100 14.98 7.84 -11.29
N ASP A 101 15.90 7.05 -11.83
CA ASP A 101 16.02 6.83 -13.29
C ASP A 101 14.79 6.12 -13.87
N VAL A 102 14.12 5.35 -13.01
CA VAL A 102 12.95 4.53 -13.29
C VAL A 102 11.62 5.30 -13.06
N GLN A 103 11.59 6.16 -12.06
CA GLN A 103 10.43 6.95 -11.61
C GLN A 103 9.87 7.84 -12.72
N LEU A 104 10.76 8.41 -13.56
CA LEU A 104 10.39 9.26 -14.68
C LEU A 104 9.53 8.53 -15.72
N ILE A 105 9.65 7.20 -15.86
CA ILE A 105 8.87 6.42 -16.82
C ILE A 105 7.47 6.09 -16.25
N LEU A 106 7.36 5.86 -14.95
CA LEU A 106 6.10 5.58 -14.26
C LEU A 106 5.21 6.83 -14.10
N GLN A 107 5.81 8.01 -13.92
CA GLN A 107 5.11 9.29 -13.77
C GLN A 107 4.12 9.59 -14.91
N TRP A 108 4.45 9.20 -16.14
CA TRP A 108 3.59 9.48 -17.30
C TRP A 108 2.50 8.43 -17.54
N ARG A 109 2.61 7.23 -16.98
CA ARG A 109 1.65 6.12 -17.22
C ARG A 109 0.63 5.96 -16.08
N ALA A 110 1.05 6.10 -14.83
CA ALA A 110 0.17 5.92 -13.67
C ALA A 110 -0.78 7.10 -13.44
N ALA A 111 -0.28 8.34 -13.59
CA ALA A 111 -1.03 9.57 -13.28
C ALA A 111 -2.22 9.84 -14.22
N PHE A 112 -2.22 9.28 -15.43
CA PHE A 112 -3.28 9.51 -16.41
C PHE A 112 -4.43 8.48 -16.32
N MET A 113 -4.25 7.33 -15.66
CA MET A 113 -5.13 6.17 -15.87
C MET A 113 -5.74 5.53 -14.60
N ALA A 114 -5.35 5.98 -13.39
CA ALA A 114 -5.81 5.43 -12.10
C ALA A 114 -7.35 5.38 -11.87
N PRO A 115 -8.20 6.32 -12.34
CA PRO A 115 -9.64 6.25 -12.09
C PRO A 115 -10.39 5.20 -12.94
N PHE A 116 -9.75 4.61 -13.95
CA PHE A 116 -10.44 3.82 -14.98
C PHE A 116 -10.05 2.35 -15.05
N TYR A 117 -8.99 1.92 -14.37
CA TYR A 117 -8.54 0.53 -14.44
C TYR A 117 -9.43 -0.43 -13.65
N ARG A 118 -9.89 -1.47 -14.33
CA ARG A 118 -10.33 -2.73 -13.71
C ARG A 118 -9.20 -3.74 -13.79
N ALA A 119 -9.11 -4.67 -12.84
CA ALA A 119 -8.14 -5.77 -12.93
C ALA A 119 -8.33 -6.64 -14.19
N ASP A 120 -9.45 -6.52 -14.91
CA ASP A 120 -9.72 -7.20 -16.18
C ASP A 120 -9.17 -6.45 -17.41
N ASP A 121 -8.56 -5.26 -17.25
CA ASP A 121 -8.02 -4.50 -18.38
C ASP A 121 -6.62 -5.02 -18.77
N ALA A 122 -6.42 -5.36 -20.03
CA ALA A 122 -5.12 -5.82 -20.54
C ALA A 122 -3.97 -4.83 -20.25
N GLN A 123 -4.29 -3.54 -20.18
CA GLN A 123 -3.34 -2.49 -19.85
C GLN A 123 -2.90 -2.56 -18.37
N PHE A 124 -3.79 -2.94 -17.45
CA PHE A 124 -3.43 -3.14 -16.04
C PHE A 124 -2.35 -4.22 -15.91
N PHE A 125 -2.54 -5.38 -16.54
CA PHE A 125 -1.54 -6.44 -16.51
C PHE A 125 -0.23 -6.05 -17.20
N SER A 126 -0.29 -5.32 -18.32
CA SER A 126 0.91 -4.81 -18.99
C SER A 126 1.70 -3.83 -18.11
N ASP A 127 1.01 -2.95 -17.37
CA ASP A 127 1.65 -2.02 -16.45
C ASP A 127 2.25 -2.77 -15.24
N ILE A 128 1.56 -3.80 -14.71
CA ILE A 128 2.12 -4.68 -13.68
C ILE A 128 3.38 -5.37 -14.20
N GLU A 129 3.34 -6.04 -15.35
CA GLU A 129 4.50 -6.73 -15.94
C GLU A 129 5.70 -5.80 -16.13
N TYR A 130 5.43 -4.57 -16.59
CA TYR A 130 6.45 -3.54 -16.68
C TYR A 130 7.07 -3.24 -15.31
N MET A 131 6.26 -3.00 -14.28
CA MET A 131 6.74 -2.78 -12.91
C MET A 131 7.51 -3.99 -12.34
N ARG A 132 7.14 -5.23 -12.71
CA ARG A 132 7.89 -6.44 -12.30
C ARG A 132 9.26 -6.49 -12.97
N THR A 133 9.32 -6.24 -14.27
CA THR A 133 10.57 -6.22 -15.05
C THR A 133 11.53 -5.19 -14.50
N LEU A 134 11.01 -4.00 -14.25
CA LEU A 134 11.74 -2.88 -13.69
C LEU A 134 12.26 -3.14 -12.27
N SER A 135 11.44 -3.76 -11.42
CA SER A 135 11.87 -4.19 -10.09
C SER A 135 12.99 -5.24 -10.18
N GLN A 136 12.93 -6.13 -11.17
CA GLN A 136 13.99 -7.09 -11.42
C GLN A 136 15.30 -6.42 -11.84
N GLU A 137 15.24 -5.42 -12.72
CA GLU A 137 16.41 -4.65 -13.14
C GLU A 137 17.09 -3.93 -11.96
N ILE A 138 16.30 -3.35 -11.04
CA ILE A 138 16.80 -2.73 -9.79
C ILE A 138 17.52 -3.76 -8.93
N ILE A 139 16.92 -4.94 -8.74
CA ILE A 139 17.52 -6.05 -7.99
C ILE A 139 18.84 -6.48 -8.65
N ASP A 140 18.83 -6.70 -9.96
CA ASP A 140 19.99 -7.19 -10.70
C ASP A 140 21.15 -6.19 -10.65
N LYS A 141 20.85 -4.89 -10.80
CA LYS A 141 21.83 -3.81 -10.69
C LYS A 141 22.51 -3.81 -9.32
N ARG A 142 21.73 -3.95 -8.23
CA ARG A 142 22.27 -4.01 -6.87
C ARG A 142 23.10 -5.27 -6.62
N ILE A 143 22.69 -6.41 -7.19
CA ILE A 143 23.47 -7.66 -7.08
C ILE A 143 24.80 -7.55 -7.83
N GLN A 144 24.81 -6.90 -9.01
CA GLN A 144 26.03 -6.69 -9.81
C GLN A 144 26.96 -5.64 -9.19
N HIS A 145 26.39 -4.66 -8.49
CA HIS A 145 27.11 -3.60 -7.79
C HIS A 145 26.70 -3.54 -6.32
N PRO A 146 27.19 -4.47 -5.48
CA PRO A 146 26.84 -4.50 -4.06
C PRO A 146 27.33 -3.24 -3.35
N GLU A 147 26.43 -2.59 -2.63
CA GLU A 147 26.75 -1.45 -1.76
C GLU A 147 26.47 -1.83 -0.31
N ASP A 148 27.32 -1.42 0.63
CA ASP A 148 27.11 -1.62 2.06
C ASP A 148 26.27 -0.48 2.65
N THR A 149 25.05 -0.34 2.15
CA THR A 149 24.08 0.67 2.59
C THR A 149 23.07 0.04 3.56
N LYS A 150 22.56 0.84 4.50
CA LYS A 150 21.47 0.43 5.40
C LYS A 150 20.11 0.83 4.84
N ASP A 151 19.94 0.69 3.52
CA ASP A 151 18.71 1.05 2.83
C ASP A 151 17.69 -0.09 2.80
N LEU A 152 16.49 0.24 2.33
CA LEU A 152 15.38 -0.71 2.24
C LEU A 152 15.65 -1.84 1.22
N LEU A 153 16.38 -1.57 0.14
CA LEU A 153 16.70 -2.58 -0.88
C LEU A 153 17.66 -3.63 -0.32
N ASN A 154 18.69 -3.23 0.43
CA ASN A 154 19.58 -4.14 1.14
C ASN A 154 18.85 -4.93 2.23
N ALA A 155 17.91 -4.31 2.94
CA ALA A 155 17.06 -5.03 3.89
C ALA A 155 16.21 -6.10 3.19
N MET A 156 15.68 -5.82 1.99
CA MET A 156 14.94 -6.80 1.19
C MET A 156 15.82 -7.95 0.70
N LEU A 157 17.02 -7.67 0.20
CA LEU A 157 17.91 -8.66 -0.41
C LEU A 157 18.62 -9.54 0.61
N TYR A 158 19.08 -8.96 1.72
CA TYR A 158 19.99 -9.61 2.65
C TYR A 158 19.40 -9.77 4.06
N GLY A 159 18.25 -9.16 4.32
CA GLY A 159 17.57 -9.27 5.61
C GLY A 159 17.19 -10.71 5.95
N LYS A 160 17.31 -11.02 7.24
CA LYS A 160 16.83 -12.27 7.83
C LYS A 160 15.84 -11.95 8.92
N ASP A 161 14.72 -12.64 8.93
CA ASP A 161 13.74 -12.51 10.00
C ASP A 161 14.36 -12.96 11.32
N PRO A 162 14.41 -12.10 12.35
CA PRO A 162 15.01 -12.44 13.63
C PRO A 162 14.31 -13.60 14.35
N ARG A 163 13.06 -13.92 13.99
CA ARG A 163 12.31 -15.04 14.58
C ARG A 163 12.61 -16.38 13.92
N THR A 164 12.63 -16.42 12.59
CA THR A 164 12.68 -17.68 11.83
C THR A 164 14.02 -17.92 11.14
N GLY A 165 14.86 -16.89 11.01
CA GLY A 165 16.09 -16.90 10.22
C GLY A 165 15.89 -16.92 8.71
N LYS A 166 14.64 -16.93 8.23
CA LYS A 166 14.29 -16.94 6.80
C LYS A 166 14.53 -15.56 6.17
N SER A 167 14.86 -15.55 4.89
CA SER A 167 14.93 -14.35 4.04
C SER A 167 13.68 -14.24 3.16
N LEU A 168 13.44 -13.06 2.60
CA LEU A 168 12.37 -12.87 1.61
C LEU A 168 12.66 -13.67 0.34
N SER A 169 11.61 -14.22 -0.27
CA SER A 169 11.71 -14.79 -1.61
C SER A 169 11.87 -13.67 -2.65
N GLN A 170 12.48 -13.96 -3.80
CA GLN A 170 12.61 -12.98 -4.89
C GLN A 170 11.25 -12.42 -5.33
N GLY A 171 10.21 -13.25 -5.40
CA GLY A 171 8.84 -12.80 -5.70
C GLY A 171 8.32 -11.81 -4.68
N THR A 172 8.50 -12.12 -3.39
CA THR A 172 8.12 -11.23 -2.29
C THR A 172 8.91 -9.92 -2.30
N ILE A 173 10.19 -9.94 -2.69
CA ILE A 173 11.00 -8.72 -2.86
C ILE A 173 10.42 -7.84 -3.96
N ILE A 174 10.10 -8.42 -5.13
CA ILE A 174 9.48 -7.69 -6.25
C ILE A 174 8.13 -7.10 -5.82
N ASP A 175 7.29 -7.90 -5.17
CA ASP A 175 5.97 -7.45 -4.71
C ASP A 175 6.08 -6.27 -3.74
N ASN A 176 7.05 -6.30 -2.83
CA ASN A 176 7.32 -5.20 -1.92
C ASN A 176 7.94 -3.97 -2.62
N LEU A 177 8.81 -4.15 -3.61
CA LEU A 177 9.34 -3.03 -4.41
C LEU A 177 8.23 -2.28 -5.13
N ILE A 178 7.31 -3.00 -5.80
CA ILE A 178 6.16 -2.39 -6.48
C ILE A 178 5.24 -1.70 -5.46
N THR A 179 5.03 -2.34 -4.32
CA THR A 179 4.27 -1.79 -3.18
C THR A 179 4.83 -0.42 -2.75
N PHE A 180 6.16 -0.27 -2.63
CA PHE A 180 6.80 1.00 -2.27
C PHE A 180 6.82 2.02 -3.40
N LEU A 181 6.99 1.59 -4.66
CA LEU A 181 6.88 2.46 -5.84
C LEU A 181 5.53 3.17 -5.90
N ILE A 182 4.45 2.41 -5.67
CA ILE A 182 3.08 2.93 -5.69
C ILE A 182 2.83 3.83 -4.47
N ALA A 183 3.11 3.34 -3.27
CA ALA A 183 2.77 4.07 -2.04
C ALA A 183 3.64 5.31 -1.81
N GLY A 184 4.91 5.28 -2.21
CA GLY A 184 5.84 6.40 -2.03
C GLY A 184 5.59 7.60 -2.97
N HIS A 185 4.76 7.43 -4.01
CA HIS A 185 4.44 8.50 -4.96
C HIS A 185 3.11 9.21 -4.65
N GLU A 186 2.19 8.57 -3.91
CA GLU A 186 0.81 9.07 -3.71
C GLU A 186 0.54 9.75 -2.35
N THR A 187 1.57 9.93 -1.51
CA THR A 187 1.47 10.58 -0.18
C THR A 187 2.39 11.78 -0.05
#